data_AF-L9YSV5-F1
#
_entry.id   AF-L9YSV5-F1
#
_cell.length_a   1.000
_cell.length_b   1.000
_cell.length_c   1.000
_cell.angle_alpha   90.00
_cell.angle_beta   90.00
_cell.angle_gamma   90.00
#
_symmetry.space_group_name_H-M   'P 1'
#
loop_
_entity.id
_entity.type
_entity.pdbx_description
1 polymer ?
#
loop_
_entity_poly.entity_id
_entity_poly.type
_entity_poly.pdbx_seq_one_letter_code
_entity_poly.pdbx_strand_id
1 'polypeptide(L)'
;MGVDADRDDRDLEAELASSTAGRTGIPVDAVCVGCGRTRVKRATLVEMEVDPQTDPSVLEATDCTSFKHVCYGCQSATWWNPVAVLTGLLESERERGE
;
A
#
# COMPACT_ATOMS: atom_id res chain seq x y z
N MET A 1 9.56 13.29 -20.27
CA MET A 1 9.29 13.57 -18.84
C MET A 1 8.61 12.32 -18.30
N GLY A 2 9.39 11.40 -17.73
CA GLY A 2 8.88 10.18 -17.09
C GLY A 2 8.96 10.39 -15.58
N VAL A 3 7.82 10.44 -14.91
CA VAL A 3 7.73 10.54 -13.45
C VAL A 3 7.63 9.15 -12.79
N ASP A 4 7.72 8.10 -13.59
CA ASP A 4 7.54 6.70 -13.20
C ASP A 4 8.85 5.98 -12.83
N ALA A 5 10.01 6.63 -13.00
CA ALA A 5 11.32 6.00 -12.86
C ALA A 5 11.77 5.74 -11.40
N ASP A 6 11.10 6.31 -10.39
CA ASP A 6 11.43 6.06 -8.97
C ASP A 6 10.71 4.81 -8.41
N ARG A 7 9.67 4.33 -9.12
CA ARG A 7 8.92 3.13 -8.72
C ARG A 7 9.57 1.83 -9.22
N ASP A 8 10.32 1.91 -10.33
CA ASP A 8 10.87 0.77 -11.07
C ASP A 8 12.08 0.11 -10.37
N ASP A 9 12.85 0.85 -9.55
CA ASP A 9 14.02 0.31 -8.84
C ASP A 9 13.64 -0.42 -7.53
N ARG A 10 12.44 -0.16 -6.98
CA ARG A 10 11.98 -0.77 -5.73
C ARG A 10 11.25 -2.08 -6.02
N ASP A 11 11.77 -3.18 -5.47
CA ASP A 11 11.12 -4.49 -5.54
C ASP A 11 9.84 -4.51 -4.67
N LEU A 12 8.72 -4.06 -5.26
CA LEU A 12 7.43 -3.92 -4.57
C LEU A 12 6.89 -5.27 -4.09
N GLU A 13 7.21 -6.36 -4.80
CA GLU A 13 6.84 -7.73 -4.41
C GLU A 13 7.56 -8.17 -3.13
N ALA A 14 8.87 -7.95 -3.02
CA ALA A 14 9.65 -8.25 -1.82
C ALA A 14 9.24 -7.34 -0.66
N GLU A 15 8.93 -6.07 -0.94
CA GLU A 15 8.37 -5.14 0.05
C GLU A 15 7.03 -5.67 0.60
N LEU A 16 6.16 -6.15 -0.28
CA LEU A 16 4.86 -6.73 0.09
C LEU A 16 5.00 -8.06 0.85
N ALA A 17 5.96 -8.90 0.47
CA ALA A 17 6.27 -10.16 1.14
C ALA A 17 6.91 -9.95 2.53
N SER A 18 7.45 -8.76 2.79
CA SER A 18 8.01 -8.40 4.08
C SER A 18 6.92 -8.34 5.16
N SER A 19 7.24 -8.82 6.36
CA SER A 19 6.37 -8.66 7.54
C SER A 19 6.07 -7.20 7.87
N THR A 20 6.89 -6.27 7.36
CA THR A 20 6.72 -4.83 7.55
C THR A 20 5.58 -4.22 6.73
N ALA A 21 5.12 -4.91 5.67
CA ALA A 21 3.96 -4.47 4.88
C ALA A 21 2.65 -4.67 5.63
N GLY A 22 2.60 -5.55 6.63
CA GLY A 22 1.34 -5.96 7.26
C GLY A 22 0.79 -7.23 6.62
N ARG A 23 -0.25 -7.81 7.24
CA ARG A 23 -0.72 -9.18 6.92
C ARG A 23 -2.10 -9.23 6.25
N THR A 24 -2.88 -8.16 6.35
CA THR A 24 -4.30 -8.18 5.99
C THR A 24 -4.66 -6.95 5.16
N GLY A 25 -5.54 -7.14 4.19
CA GLY A 25 -6.00 -6.08 3.30
C GLY A 25 -5.23 -6.04 1.98
N ILE A 26 -5.40 -4.95 1.27
CA ILE A 26 -4.90 -4.78 -0.09
C ILE A 26 -3.53 -4.08 -0.09
N PRO A 27 -2.62 -4.45 -0.99
CA PRO A 27 -1.34 -3.79 -1.16
C PRO A 27 -1.54 -2.37 -1.71
N VAL A 28 -1.01 -1.41 -0.99
CA VAL A 28 -0.95 0.00 -1.36
C VAL A 28 0.48 0.49 -1.20
N ASP A 29 0.96 1.27 -2.15
CA ASP A 29 2.15 2.06 -1.95
C ASP A 29 1.73 3.31 -1.17
N ALA A 30 2.36 3.56 -0.03
CA ALA A 30 1.97 4.63 0.87
C ALA A 30 3.19 5.39 1.38
N VAL A 31 3.01 6.70 1.60
CA VAL A 31 4.04 7.58 2.14
C VAL A 31 3.79 7.85 3.62
N CYS A 32 4.81 7.66 4.45
CA CYS A 32 4.76 7.99 5.86
C CYS A 32 4.71 9.51 6.06
N VAL A 33 3.69 10.03 6.75
CA VAL A 33 3.53 11.47 7.03
C VAL A 33 4.64 11.99 7.97
N GLY A 34 5.22 11.12 8.80
CA GLY A 34 6.26 11.50 9.76
C GLY A 34 7.65 11.65 9.17
N CYS A 35 8.07 10.76 8.26
CA CYS A 35 9.43 10.76 7.70
C CYS A 35 9.51 10.80 6.18
N GLY A 36 8.38 10.86 5.47
CA GLY A 36 8.32 10.93 4.01
C GLY A 36 8.74 9.65 3.28
N ARG A 37 9.00 8.54 3.99
CA ARG A 37 9.37 7.28 3.35
C ARG A 37 8.16 6.63 2.71
N THR A 38 8.31 6.27 1.44
CA THR A 38 7.33 5.47 0.70
C THR A 38 7.66 3.98 0.84
N ARG A 39 6.66 3.18 1.22
CA ARG A 39 6.77 1.73 1.38
C ARG A 39 5.44 1.07 1.01
N VAL A 40 5.52 -0.17 0.54
CA VAL A 40 4.33 -1.00 0.36
C VAL A 40 3.77 -1.36 1.73
N LYS A 41 2.45 -1.22 1.87
CA LYS A 41 1.67 -1.57 3.05
C LYS A 41 0.41 -2.32 2.63
N ARG A 42 -0.10 -3.15 3.52
CA ARG A 42 -1.43 -3.72 3.42
C ARG A 42 -2.35 -2.94 4.34
N ALA A 43 -3.44 -2.46 3.76
CA ALA A 43 -4.50 -1.77 4.48
C ALA A 43 -5.84 -2.34 4.05
N THR A 44 -6.77 -2.48 4.99
CA THR A 44 -8.14 -2.85 4.67
C THR A 44 -8.91 -1.64 4.13
N LEU A 45 -9.96 -1.88 3.35
CA LEU A 45 -10.82 -0.81 2.83
C LEU A 45 -11.39 0.04 3.98
N VAL A 46 -11.80 -0.59 5.08
CA VAL A 46 -12.30 0.11 6.27
C VAL A 46 -11.26 1.02 6.93
N GLU A 47 -9.98 0.63 6.94
CA GLU A 47 -8.90 1.48 7.48
C GLU A 47 -8.61 2.70 6.62
N MET A 48 -8.93 2.63 5.33
CA MET A 48 -8.81 3.72 4.36
C MET A 48 -10.13 4.47 4.16
N GLU A 49 -11.12 4.22 5.03
CA GLU A 49 -12.48 4.81 4.97
C GLU A 49 -13.20 4.57 3.62
N VAL A 50 -12.83 3.50 2.93
CA VAL A 50 -13.47 3.03 1.70
C VAL A 50 -14.57 2.03 2.05
N ASP A 51 -15.67 2.05 1.29
CA ASP A 51 -16.75 1.08 1.46
C ASP A 51 -16.23 -0.35 1.26
N PRO A 52 -16.48 -1.29 2.21
CA PRO A 52 -15.90 -2.62 2.17
C PRO A 52 -16.46 -3.52 1.05
N GLN A 53 -17.49 -3.10 0.32
CA GLN A 53 -18.01 -3.76 -0.88
C GLN A 53 -17.40 -3.22 -2.17
N THR A 54 -16.59 -2.17 -2.08
CA THR A 54 -15.86 -1.62 -3.24
C THR A 54 -14.89 -2.67 -3.75
N ASP A 55 -14.90 -2.86 -5.06
CA ASP A 55 -13.94 -3.75 -5.69
C ASP A 55 -12.53 -3.12 -5.63
N PRO A 56 -11.53 -3.80 -5.05
CA PRO A 56 -10.21 -3.23 -4.86
C PRO A 56 -9.38 -3.12 -6.15
N SER A 57 -9.78 -3.77 -7.24
CA SER A 57 -9.07 -3.70 -8.53
C SER A 57 -9.35 -2.39 -9.30
N VAL A 58 -10.41 -1.69 -8.92
CA VAL A 58 -10.80 -0.38 -9.51
C VAL A 58 -10.51 0.80 -8.59
N LEU A 59 -9.90 0.56 -7.43
CA LEU A 59 -9.67 1.59 -6.43
C LEU A 59 -8.45 2.44 -6.79
N GLU A 60 -8.61 3.77 -6.77
CA GLU A 60 -7.49 4.70 -6.94
C GLU A 60 -7.02 5.25 -5.59
N ALA A 61 -5.79 5.78 -5.54
CA ALA A 61 -5.27 6.36 -4.29
C ALA A 61 -6.07 7.56 -3.80
N THR A 62 -6.74 8.28 -4.70
CA THR A 62 -7.59 9.43 -4.40
C THR A 62 -8.87 9.05 -3.67
N ASP A 63 -9.30 7.79 -3.77
CA ASP A 63 -10.48 7.27 -3.06
C ASP A 63 -10.14 6.83 -1.63
N CYS A 64 -8.85 6.68 -1.31
CA CYS A 64 -8.37 6.17 -0.03
C CYS A 64 -7.97 7.29 0.92
N THR A 65 -8.34 7.18 2.19
CA THR A 65 -7.83 8.07 3.24
C THR A 65 -6.58 7.51 3.91
N SER A 66 -5.92 8.37 4.70
CA SER A 66 -4.72 8.01 5.44
C SER A 66 -5.03 6.96 6.50
N PHE A 67 -4.23 5.90 6.55
CA PHE A 67 -4.38 4.83 7.53
C PHE A 67 -3.20 4.80 8.51
N LYS A 68 -3.38 4.14 9.67
CA LYS A 68 -2.34 4.08 10.70
C LYS A 68 -1.54 2.79 10.60
N HIS A 69 -0.23 2.90 10.45
CA HIS A 69 0.66 1.74 10.40
C HIS A 69 2.04 2.03 11.02
N VAL A 70 2.72 0.97 11.46
CA VAL A 70 4.10 1.05 11.96
C VAL A 70 5.05 1.55 10.86
N CYS A 71 5.84 2.56 11.21
CA CYS A 71 6.99 3.02 10.43
C CYS A 71 8.28 2.71 11.19
N TYR A 72 9.12 1.85 10.62
CA TYR A 72 10.43 1.51 11.18
C TYR A 72 11.43 2.68 11.12
N GLY A 73 11.24 3.63 10.20
CA GLY A 73 12.01 4.88 10.19
C GLY A 73 11.69 5.77 11.39
N CYS A 74 10.40 5.94 11.69
CA CYS A 74 9.94 6.72 12.85
C CYS A 74 9.95 5.93 14.16
N GLN A 75 10.22 4.63 14.12
CA GLN A 75 10.15 3.69 15.25
C GLN A 75 8.81 3.75 16.01
N SER A 76 7.72 4.07 15.31
CA SER A 76 6.40 4.29 15.90
C SER A 76 5.28 4.03 14.89
N ALA A 77 4.06 3.83 15.40
CA ALA A 77 2.85 3.83 14.58
C ALA A 77 2.53 5.28 14.17
N THR A 78 2.45 5.51 12.87
CA THR A 78 2.22 6.83 12.28
C THR A 78 1.18 6.73 11.17
N TRP A 79 0.77 7.87 10.66
CA TRP A 79 -0.14 7.95 9.53
C TRP A 79 0.61 7.76 8.21
N TRP A 80 -0.02 7.00 7.31
CA TRP A 80 0.47 6.71 5.98
C TRP A 80 -0.58 7.14 4.97
N ASN A 81 -0.17 7.94 3.99
CA ASN A 81 -1.04 8.39 2.91
C ASN A 81 -0.86 7.45 1.72
N PRO A 82 -1.92 6.76 1.27
CA PRO A 82 -1.88 6.01 0.02
C PRO A 82 -1.49 6.93 -1.13
N VAL A 83 -0.52 6.51 -1.93
CA VAL A 83 -0.12 7.22 -3.17
C VAL A 83 -0.48 6.41 -4.41
N ALA A 84 -0.63 5.10 -4.28
CA ALA A 84 -1.12 4.23 -5.33
C ALA A 84 -1.62 2.89 -4.78
N VAL A 85 -2.72 2.38 -5.32
CA VAL A 85 -3.19 1.01 -5.06
C VAL A 85 -2.45 0.07 -6.00
N LEU A 86 -1.91 -1.05 -5.48
CA LEU A 86 -1.09 -1.99 -6.24
C LEU A 86 -1.93 -3.14 -6.78
N THR A 87 -2.90 -2.81 -7.64
CA THR A 87 -3.87 -3.76 -8.23
C THR A 87 -3.20 -4.91 -8.97
N GLY A 88 -2.13 -4.65 -9.73
CA GLY A 88 -1.36 -5.70 -10.39
C GLY A 88 -0.72 -6.72 -9.44
N LEU A 89 -0.39 -6.32 -8.19
CA LEU A 89 0.09 -7.25 -7.16
C LEU A 89 -1.06 -8.09 -6.58
N LEU A 90 -2.25 -7.51 -6.41
CA LEU A 90 -3.45 -8.26 -6.00
C LEU A 90 -3.80 -9.36 -6.99
N GLU A 91 -3.77 -9.03 -8.28
CA GLU A 91 -4.03 -9.99 -9.36
C GLU A 91 -3.00 -11.12 -9.33
N SER A 92 -1.72 -10.77 -9.21
CA SER A 92 -0.61 -11.75 -9.11
C SER A 92 -0.68 -12.64 -7.85
N GLU A 93 -1.25 -12.17 -6.74
CA GLU A 93 -1.52 -13.01 -5.55
C GLU A 93 -2.71 -13.94 -5.76
N ARG A 94 -3.76 -13.47 -6.46
CA ARG A 94 -4.95 -14.26 -6.78
C ARG A 94 -4.58 -15.45 -7.68
N GLU A 95 -3.81 -15.20 -8.73
CA GLU A 95 -3.37 -16.22 -9.69
C GLU A 95 -2.42 -17.26 -9.07
N ARG A 96 -1.66 -16.88 -8.02
CA ARG A 96 -0.76 -17.80 -7.29
C ARG A 96 -1.47 -18.65 -6.23
N GLY A 97 -2.70 -18.30 -5.88
CA GLY A 97 -3.52 -18.98 -4.88
C GLY A 97 -4.50 -20.01 -5.43
N GLU A 98 -4.55 -20.20 -6.76
CA GLU A 98 -5.41 -21.17 -7.48
C GLU A 98 -4.71 -22.52 -7.71
#